data_AF-A0A1M4XUG5-F1
#
_entry.id   AF-A0A1M4XUG5-F1
#
_cell.length_a   1.000
_cell.length_b   1.000
_cell.length_c   1.000
_cell.angle_alpha   90.00
_cell.angle_beta   90.00
_cell.angle_gamma   90.00
#
_symmetry.space_group_name_H-M   'P 1'
#
loop_
_entity.id
_entity.type
_entity.pdbx_description
1 polymer ?
#
loop_
_entity_poly.entity_id
_entity_poly.type
_entity_poly.pdbx_seq_one_letter_code
_entity_poly.pdbx_strand_id
1 'polypeptide(L)'
;MEHVLTERERRLAGLLRCLVQASKYGPVDVGTFIHSFREYLYGSFVPPERQKPWKQFRCLNCGVEFFAEEADRMFCSASCAAAWNSKNRARKRA
;
A
#
# COMPACT_ATOMS: atom_id res chain seq x y z
N MET A 1 -16.09 10.93 33.85
CA MET A 1 -15.71 11.22 32.45
C MET A 1 -15.53 9.87 31.78
N GLU A 2 -16.60 9.31 31.22
CA GLU A 2 -16.53 8.02 30.53
C GLU A 2 -15.72 8.21 29.26
N HIS A 3 -14.55 7.57 29.19
CA HIS A 3 -13.77 7.48 27.96
C HIS A 3 -14.57 6.62 26.97
N VAL A 4 -15.43 7.27 26.18
CA VAL A 4 -16.16 6.61 25.10
C VAL A 4 -15.12 6.25 24.03
N LEU A 5 -14.70 4.99 24.05
CA LEU A 5 -13.84 4.43 23.02
C LEU A 5 -14.50 4.68 21.66
N THR A 6 -13.74 5.25 20.75
CA THR A 6 -14.11 5.40 19.35
C THR A 6 -14.43 4.02 18.76
N GLU A 7 -15.25 4.00 17.71
CA GLU A 7 -15.63 2.76 17.02
C GLU A 7 -14.41 1.93 16.60
N ARG A 8 -13.32 2.60 16.24
CA ARG A 8 -12.04 1.98 15.91
C ARG A 8 -11.38 1.32 17.12
N GLU A 9 -11.37 1.98 18.28
CA GLU A 9 -10.81 1.45 19.53
C GLU A 9 -11.64 0.29 20.07
N ARG A 10 -12.98 0.32 19.93
CA ARG A 10 -13.85 -0.81 20.26
C ARG A 10 -13.55 -2.05 19.44
N ARG A 11 -13.35 -1.88 18.13
CA ARG A 11 -12.99 -2.98 17.22
C ARG A 11 -11.61 -3.54 17.57
N LEU A 12 -10.62 -2.67 17.84
CA LEU A 12 -9.29 -3.09 18.26
C LEU A 12 -9.32 -3.86 19.59
N ALA A 13 -10.10 -3.39 20.56
CA ALA A 13 -10.29 -4.07 21.84
C ALA A 13 -10.95 -5.45 21.67
N GLY A 14 -11.89 -5.60 20.73
CA GLY A 14 -12.46 -6.90 20.37
C GLY A 14 -11.42 -7.88 19.83
N LEU A 15 -10.53 -7.40 18.96
CA LEU A 15 -9.50 -8.20 18.33
C LEU A 15 -8.39 -8.62 19.32
N LEU A 16 -8.01 -7.72 20.23
CA LEU A 16 -7.10 -8.04 21.33
C LEU A 16 -7.70 -9.08 22.28
N ARG A 17 -9.02 -9.00 22.57
CA ARG A 17 -9.70 -10.03 23.36
C ARG A 17 -9.69 -11.40 22.68
N CYS A 18 -9.87 -11.44 21.36
CA CYS A 18 -9.76 -12.69 20.59
C CYS A 18 -8.34 -13.28 20.66
N LEU A 19 -7.30 -12.44 20.59
CA LEU A 19 -5.90 -12.89 20.73
C LEU A 19 -5.61 -13.47 22.12
N VAL A 20 -6.07 -12.82 23.18
CA VAL A 20 -5.94 -13.30 24.57
C VAL A 20 -6.70 -14.61 24.79
N GLN A 21 -7.82 -14.80 24.08
CA GLN A 21 -8.55 -16.07 24.13
C GLN A 21 -7.81 -17.17 23.36
N ALA A 22 -7.21 -16.85 22.20
CA ALA A 22 -6.46 -17.80 21.39
C ALA A 22 -5.20 -18.30 22.11
N SER A 23 -4.53 -17.47 22.92
CA SER A 23 -3.36 -17.88 23.72
C SER A 23 -3.68 -18.94 24.79
N LYS A 24 -4.96 -19.20 25.10
CA LYS A 24 -5.37 -20.29 26.00
C LYS A 24 -5.30 -21.66 25.34
N TYR A 25 -5.25 -21.72 24.00
CA TYR A 25 -5.22 -22.97 23.23
C TYR A 25 -3.80 -23.41 22.85
N GLY A 26 -2.78 -22.66 23.27
CA GLY A 26 -1.36 -22.94 23.01
C GLY A 26 -0.57 -21.67 22.67
N PRO A 27 0.75 -21.79 22.45
CA PRO A 27 1.56 -20.67 21.98
C PRO A 27 1.06 -20.25 20.60
N VAL A 28 0.37 -19.12 20.56
CA VAL A 28 0.01 -18.47 19.30
C VAL A 28 1.28 -17.81 18.78
N ASP A 29 1.81 -18.32 17.68
CA ASP A 29 2.91 -17.67 16.97
C ASP A 29 2.45 -16.26 16.58
N VAL A 30 3.12 -15.26 17.18
CA VAL A 30 2.78 -13.84 17.01
C VAL A 30 2.88 -13.46 15.53
N GLY A 31 3.81 -14.07 14.80
CA GLY A 31 3.92 -13.93 13.34
C GLY A 31 2.63 -14.36 12.64
N THR A 32 2.20 -15.59 12.87
CA THR A 32 0.98 -16.19 12.29
C THR A 32 -0.26 -15.38 12.63
N PHE A 33 -0.38 -14.90 13.88
CA PHE A 33 -1.48 -14.01 14.25
C PHE A 33 -1.45 -12.69 13.49
N ILE A 34 -0.30 -12.01 13.42
CA ILE A 34 -0.16 -10.75 12.67
C ILE A 34 -0.49 -10.98 11.20
N HIS A 35 -0.10 -12.12 10.63
CA HIS A 35 -0.43 -12.49 9.26
C HIS A 35 -1.93 -12.67 9.04
N SER A 36 -2.61 -13.50 9.85
CA SER A 36 -4.07 -13.68 9.75
C SER A 36 -4.85 -12.39 10.06
N PHE A 37 -4.33 -11.55 10.96
CA PHE A 37 -4.92 -10.26 11.29
C PHE A 37 -4.80 -9.26 10.15
N ARG A 38 -3.65 -9.22 9.48
CA ARG A 38 -3.45 -8.43 8.26
C ARG A 38 -4.32 -8.93 7.11
N GLU A 39 -4.51 -10.24 6.99
CA GLU A 39 -5.41 -10.84 6.01
C GLU A 39 -6.87 -10.40 6.24
N TYR A 40 -7.35 -10.47 7.50
CA TYR A 40 -8.68 -10.02 7.87
C TYR A 40 -8.91 -8.51 7.65
N LEU A 41 -7.92 -7.67 7.99
CA LEU A 41 -8.03 -6.21 7.88
C LEU A 41 -7.82 -5.68 6.47
N TYR A 42 -6.92 -6.29 5.70
CA TYR A 42 -6.45 -5.72 4.43
C TYR A 42 -6.80 -6.57 3.21
N GLY A 43 -7.35 -7.78 3.37
CA GLY A 43 -7.98 -8.57 2.32
C GLY A 43 -7.09 -8.98 1.12
N SER A 44 -5.82 -8.56 1.08
CA SER A 44 -4.91 -8.86 -0.02
C SER A 44 -3.47 -8.81 0.46
N PHE A 45 -3.00 -9.94 0.98
CA PHE A 45 -1.57 -10.18 1.03
C PHE A 45 -1.14 -10.70 -0.34
N VAL A 46 -0.41 -9.90 -1.11
CA VAL A 46 0.37 -10.41 -2.23
C VAL A 46 1.65 -10.99 -1.60
N PRO A 47 1.82 -12.33 -1.57
CA PRO A 47 3.03 -12.94 -1.03
C PRO A 47 4.26 -12.34 -1.73
N PRO A 48 5.38 -12.13 -1.00
CA PRO A 48 6.57 -11.49 -1.55
C PRO A 48 7.09 -12.19 -2.81
N GLU A 49 6.83 -13.50 -3.01
CA GLU A 49 7.17 -14.19 -4.27
C GLU A 49 6.36 -13.72 -5.50
N ARG A 50 5.21 -13.06 -5.31
CA ARG A 50 4.35 -12.55 -6.39
C ARG A 50 4.42 -11.03 -6.56
N GLN A 51 5.20 -10.33 -5.74
CA GLN A 51 5.42 -8.89 -5.91
C GLN A 51 6.37 -8.69 -7.09
N LYS A 52 5.88 -8.06 -8.16
CA LYS A 52 6.78 -7.63 -9.24
C LYS A 52 7.79 -6.67 -8.62
N PRO A 53 9.10 -6.82 -8.92
CA PRO A 53 10.10 -5.94 -8.34
C PRO A 53 9.82 -4.50 -8.75
N TRP A 54 9.64 -3.63 -7.77
CA TRP A 54 9.54 -2.20 -8.00
C TRP A 54 10.87 -1.75 -8.59
N LYS A 55 10.84 -1.23 -9.81
CA LYS A 55 12.02 -0.71 -10.48
C LYS A 55 12.04 0.81 -10.33
N GLN A 56 13.26 1.35 -10.25
CA GLN A 56 13.49 2.78 -10.24
C GLN A 56 13.48 3.31 -11.68
N PHE A 57 12.68 4.33 -11.92
CA PHE A 57 12.55 5.01 -13.20
C PHE A 57 12.81 6.50 -13.02
N ARG A 58 13.19 7.16 -14.11
CA ARG A 58 13.35 8.61 -14.16
C ARG A 58 12.24 9.23 -14.99
N CYS A 59 11.52 10.20 -14.44
CA CYS A 59 10.43 10.83 -15.15
C CYS A 59 10.93 11.66 -16.33
N LEU A 60 10.35 11.44 -17.52
CA LEU A 60 10.73 12.18 -18.73
C LEU A 60 10.37 13.67 -18.69
N ASN A 61 9.37 14.08 -17.90
CA ASN A 61 8.95 15.48 -17.80
C ASN A 61 9.71 16.28 -16.73
N CYS A 62 9.87 15.74 -15.52
CA CYS A 62 10.47 16.48 -14.39
C CYS A 62 11.84 15.96 -13.96
N GLY A 63 12.29 14.82 -14.48
CA GLY A 63 13.61 14.24 -14.17
C GLY A 63 13.72 13.58 -12.79
N VAL A 64 12.65 13.59 -11.98
CA VAL A 64 12.60 12.97 -10.64
C VAL A 64 12.59 11.44 -10.76
N GLU A 65 13.31 10.81 -9.84
CA GLU A 65 13.34 9.36 -9.70
C GLU A 65 12.11 8.87 -8.93
N PHE A 66 11.48 7.81 -9.44
CA PHE A 66 10.29 7.23 -8.82
C PHE A 66 10.28 5.72 -9.01
N PHE A 67 9.57 5.01 -8.14
CA PHE A 67 9.44 3.58 -8.22
C PHE A 67 8.10 3.19 -8.84
N ALA A 68 8.11 2.17 -9.69
CA ALA A 68 6.90 1.61 -10.29
C ALA A 68 7.02 0.09 -10.47
N GLU A 69 5.87 -0.60 -10.39
CA GLU A 69 5.76 -2.05 -10.67
C GLU A 69 5.80 -2.35 -12.17
N GLU A 70 5.38 -1.39 -13.00
CA GLU A 70 5.24 -1.55 -14.44
C GLU A 70 6.48 -0.99 -15.15
N ALA A 71 7.10 -1.82 -15.99
CA ALA A 71 8.33 -1.48 -16.68
C ALA A 71 8.19 -0.29 -17.67
N ASP A 72 6.97 -0.04 -18.13
CA ASP A 72 6.69 0.97 -19.17
C ASP A 72 6.25 2.33 -18.60
N ARG A 73 6.26 2.50 -17.28
CA ARG A 73 5.83 3.77 -16.68
C ARG A 73 6.90 4.85 -16.89
N MET A 74 6.61 5.80 -17.78
CA MET A 74 7.51 6.90 -18.13
C MET A 74 7.39 8.15 -17.25
N PHE A 75 6.30 8.28 -16.49
CA PHE A 75 5.98 9.49 -15.73
C PHE A 75 5.67 9.18 -14.25
N CYS A 76 6.20 10.01 -13.35
CA CYS A 76 5.94 9.87 -11.92
C CYS A 76 4.45 10.12 -11.59
N SER A 77 3.78 10.98 -12.35
CA SER A 77 2.36 11.32 -12.16
C SER A 77 1.63 11.58 -13.49
N ALA A 78 0.30 11.48 -13.44
CA ALA A 78 -0.57 11.85 -14.55
C ALA A 78 -0.39 13.31 -14.99
N SER A 79 -0.10 14.20 -14.03
CA SER A 79 0.19 15.61 -14.31
C SER A 79 1.44 15.78 -15.17
N CYS A 80 2.50 15.00 -14.90
CA CYS A 80 3.71 15.01 -15.72
C CYS A 80 3.46 14.47 -17.13
N ALA A 81 2.63 13.43 -17.27
CA ALA A 81 2.23 12.92 -18.57
C ALA A 81 1.43 13.96 -19.37
N ALA A 82 0.48 14.64 -18.73
CA ALA A 82 -0.32 15.69 -19.35
C ALA A 82 0.54 16.89 -19.80
N ALA A 83 1.45 17.35 -18.94
CA ALA A 83 2.38 18.45 -19.24
C ALA A 83 3.36 18.10 -20.37
N TRP A 84 3.84 16.86 -20.43
CA TRP A 84 4.67 16.38 -21.53
C TRP A 84 3.91 16.36 -22.86
N ASN A 85 2.68 15.86 -22.84
CA ASN A 85 1.83 15.78 -24.02
C ASN A 85 1.44 17.16 -24.55
N SER A 86 1.15 18.14 -23.68
CA SER A 86 0.83 19.50 -24.11
C SER A 86 2.02 20.20 -24.77
N LYS A 87 3.23 20.08 -24.21
CA LYS A 87 4.48 20.61 -24.80
C LYS A 87 4.76 20.01 -26.18
N ASN A 88 4.60 18.69 -26.32
CA ASN A 88 4.85 18.03 -27.61
C ASN A 88 3.79 18.34 -28.67
N ARG A 89 2.52 18.57 -28.28
CA ARG A 89 1.50 19.06 -29.22
C ARG A 89 1.81 20.48 -29.70
N ALA A 90 2.30 21.36 -28.83
CA ALA A 90 2.69 22.71 -29.21
C ALA A 90 3.86 22.70 -30.22
N ARG A 91 4.86 21.84 -30.02
CA ARG A 91 5.98 21.66 -30.96
C ARG A 91 5.58 21.16 -32.36
N LYS A 92 4.49 20.40 -32.49
CA LYS A 92 4.03 19.92 -33.81
C LYS A 92 3.26 20.97 -34.62
N ARG A 93 2.92 22.11 -34.01
CA ARG A 93 2.17 23.20 -34.63
C ARG A 93 3.02 24.42 -34.96
N ALA A 94 4.30 24.40 -34.59
CA ALA A 94 5.31 25.39 -34.96
C ALA A 94 6.14 24.83 -36.11
#